data_AF-A0A7V3VXZ0-F1
#
_entry.id   AF-A0A7V3VXZ0-F1
#
_cell.length_a   1.000
_cell.length_b   1.000
_cell.length_c   1.000
_cell.angle_alpha   90.00
_cell.angle_beta   90.00
_cell.angle_gamma   90.00
#
_symmetry.space_group_name_H-M   'P 1'
#
loop_
_entity.id
_entity.type
_entity.pdbx_description
1 polymer ?
#
loop_
_entity_poly.entity_id
_entity_poly.type
_entity_poly.pdbx_seq_one_letter_code
_entity_poly.pdbx_strand_id
1 'polypeptide(L)' 'MPLDKPLMLVSYDAGPPRVAYFEPVAVGDVLPDMPLFLRPEIYVPAPLEATYQTTWKGFPNVLKRLLEGPAETSPQM' A
#
# COMPACT_ATOMS: atom_id res chain seq x y z
N MET A 1 -0.41 -4.66 -17.03
CA MET A 1 -1.09 -4.41 -15.74
C MET A 1 -2.54 -4.79 -15.91
N PRO A 2 -3.14 -5.52 -14.95
CA PRO A 2 -4.57 -5.83 -14.99
C PRO A 2 -5.40 -4.54 -15.00
N LEU A 3 -6.47 -4.50 -15.79
CA LEU A 3 -7.28 -3.29 -15.94
C LEU A 3 -8.01 -2.93 -14.63
N ASP A 4 -8.35 -3.96 -13.85
CA ASP A 4 -9.00 -3.88 -12.55
C ASP A 4 -8.06 -3.48 -11.40
N LYS A 5 -6.74 -3.59 -11.60
CA LYS A 5 -5.70 -3.25 -10.61
C LYS A 5 -4.63 -2.36 -11.22
N PRO A 6 -4.94 -1.07 -11.43
CA PRO A 6 -4.09 -0.16 -12.19
C PRO A 6 -2.87 0.34 -11.42
N LEU A 7 -2.80 0.13 -10.10
CA LEU A 7 -1.68 0.55 -9.25
C LEU A 7 -0.73 -0.61 -9.00
N MET A 8 0.51 -0.30 -8.63
CA MET A 8 1.50 -1.32 -8.26
C MET A 8 2.23 -0.97 -6.96
N LEU A 9 2.36 -1.97 -6.10
CA LEU A 9 3.35 -1.97 -5.03
C LEU A 9 4.63 -2.61 -5.56
N VAL A 10 5.78 -2.04 -5.18
CA VAL A 10 7.08 -2.54 -5.64
C VAL A 10 8.08 -2.55 -4.50
N SER A 11 8.70 -3.71 -4.30
CA SER A 11 9.86 -3.88 -3.42
C SER A 11 11.10 -4.13 -4.25
N TYR A 12 12.19 -3.42 -3.93
CA TYR A 12 13.45 -3.53 -4.66
C TYR A 12 14.52 -4.17 -3.78
N ASP A 13 15.11 -5.26 -4.28
CA ASP A 13 16.39 -5.77 -3.80
C ASP A 13 17.52 -5.07 -4.58
N ALA A 14 18.36 -4.34 -3.84
CA ALA A 14 19.46 -3.56 -4.39
C ALA A 14 20.76 -4.37 -4.61
N GLY A 15 20.75 -5.68 -4.30
CA GLY A 15 21.85 -6.59 -4.61
C GLY A 15 22.14 -6.73 -6.11
N PRO A 16 23.28 -7.31 -6.51
CA PRO A 16 23.52 -7.72 -7.88
C PRO A 16 23.08 -9.18 -8.10
N PRO A 17 22.16 -9.47 -9.04
CA PRO A 17 21.42 -8.54 -9.90
C PRO A 17 20.32 -7.80 -9.12
N ARG A 18 19.96 -6.58 -9.57
CA ARG A 18 18.85 -5.83 -8.99
C ARG A 18 17.55 -6.55 -9.32
N VAL A 19 16.74 -6.83 -8.31
CA VAL A 19 15.46 -7.54 -8.46
C VAL A 19 14.33 -6.66 -7.94
N ALA A 20 13.21 -6.65 -8.66
CA ALA A 20 12.00 -5.97 -8.25
C ALA A 20 10.85 -6.98 -8.12
N TYR A 21 10.10 -6.87 -7.03
CA TYR A 21 8.93 -7.70 -6.73
C TYR A 21 7.69 -6.82 -6.86
N PHE A 22 6.75 -7.22 -7.70
CA PHE A 22 5.59 -6.42 -8.10
C PHE A 22 4.29 -7.06 -7.63
N GLU A 23 3.42 -6.26 -7.02
CA GLU A 23 2.07 -6.66 -6.66
C GLU A 23 1.06 -5.63 -7.20
N PRO A 24 0.17 -6.02 -8.15
CA PRO A 24 -0.87 -5.13 -8.66
C PRO A 24 -1.99 -4.94 -7.63
N VAL A 25 -2.44 -3.70 -7.45
CA VAL A 25 -3.52 -3.34 -6.51
C VAL A 25 -4.45 -2.27 -7.11
N ALA A 26 -5.63 -2.12 -6.51
CA ALA A 26 -6.57 -1.03 -6.78
C ALA A 26 -6.88 -0.24 -5.51
N VAL A 27 -7.50 0.93 -5.65
CA VAL A 27 -8.07 1.64 -4.50
C VAL A 27 -9.18 0.79 -3.87
N GLY A 28 -9.12 0.60 -2.56
CA GLY A 28 -10.06 -0.25 -1.81
C GLY A 28 -9.57 -1.67 -1.59
N ASP A 29 -8.51 -2.11 -2.27
CA ASP A 29 -7.87 -3.39 -1.98
C ASP A 29 -7.12 -3.33 -0.63
N VAL A 30 -7.09 -4.48 0.05
CA VAL A 30 -6.20 -4.69 1.20
C VAL A 30 -4.76 -4.72 0.73
N LEU A 31 -3.89 -3.90 1.34
CA LEU A 31 -2.47 -3.88 0.97
C LEU A 31 -1.76 -5.14 1.51
N PRO A 32 -1.13 -5.96 0.64
CA PRO A 32 -0.37 -7.12 1.08
C PRO A 32 0.90 -6.70 1.86
N ASP A 33 1.41 -7.63 2.65
CA ASP A 33 2.75 -7.49 3.22
C ASP A 33 3.79 -7.56 2.10
N MET A 34 4.67 -6.55 2.05
CA MET A 34 5.69 -6.46 1.00
C MET A 34 7.10 -6.69 1.58
N PRO A 35 8.04 -7.28 0.82
CA PRO A 35 9.42 -7.42 1.28
C PRO A 35 10.08 -6.06 1.54
N LEU A 36 10.60 -5.86 2.75
CA LEU A 36 11.51 -4.75 3.07
C LEU A 36 12.93 -5.31 3.21
N PHE A 37 13.75 -5.08 2.19
CA PHE A 37 15.12 -5.55 2.14
C PHE A 37 16.00 -4.74 3.09
N LEU A 38 16.66 -5.44 4.03
CA LEU A 38 17.64 -4.85 4.94
C LEU A 38 19.06 -4.97 4.36
N ARG A 39 19.28 -6.03 3.57
CA ARG A 39 20.49 -6.33 2.80
C ARG A 39 20.06 -7.12 1.55
N PRO A 40 20.94 -7.26 0.54
CA PRO A 40 20.68 -8.17 -0.57
C PRO A 40 20.21 -9.53 -0.09
N GLU A 41 19.12 -10.03 -0.67
CA GLU A 41 18.48 -11.33 -0.38
C GLU A 41 17.92 -11.49 1.05
N ILE A 42 18.09 -10.51 1.94
CA ILE A 42 17.64 -10.56 3.34
C ILE A 42 16.58 -9.49 3.57
N TYR A 43 15.35 -9.93 3.82
CA TYR A 43 14.20 -9.06 4.03
C TYR A 43 13.38 -9.46 5.25
N VAL A 44 12.54 -8.52 5.66
CA VAL A 44 11.43 -8.78 6.59
C VAL A 44 10.12 -8.39 5.91
N PRO A 45 9.00 -9.09 6.18
CA PRO A 45 7.70 -8.65 5.69
C PRO A 45 7.31 -7.33 6.34
N ALA A 46 7.03 -6.31 5.54
CA ALA A 46 6.51 -5.03 6.01
C ALA A 46 4.98 -5.06 5.97
N PRO A 47 4.28 -4.96 7.13
CA PRO A 47 2.84 -5.10 7.18
C PRO A 47 2.14 -3.80 6.80
N LEU A 48 2.00 -3.55 5.50
CA LEU A 48 1.53 -2.27 4.96
C LEU A 48 0.12 -1.92 5.47
N GLU A 49 -0.87 -2.77 5.21
CA GLU A 49 -2.26 -2.55 5.64
C GLU A 49 -2.35 -2.36 7.16
N ALA A 50 -1.80 -3.29 7.93
CA ALA A 50 -1.92 -3.27 9.38
C ALA A 50 -1.31 -2.01 9.99
N THR A 51 -0.20 -1.52 9.42
CA THR A 51 0.46 -0.28 9.84
C THR A 51 -0.43 0.94 9.56
N TYR A 52 -1.03 1.01 8.36
CA TYR A 52 -1.98 2.07 8.02
C TYR A 52 -3.20 2.03 8.94
N GLN A 53 -3.83 0.87 9.13
CA GLN A 53 -5.00 0.71 9.97
C GLN A 53 -4.72 1.08 11.43
N THR A 54 -3.58 0.67 11.98
CA THR A 54 -3.18 1.01 13.35
C THR A 54 -2.98 2.52 13.50
N THR A 55 -2.27 3.13 12.56
CA THR A 55 -2.03 4.58 12.55
C THR A 55 -3.33 5.35 12.41
N TRP A 56 -4.21 4.93 11.49
CA TRP A 56 -5.51 5.55 11.28
C TRP A 56 -6.39 5.46 12.51
N LYS A 57 -6.44 4.32 13.22
CA LYS A 57 -7.18 4.20 14.48
C LYS A 57 -6.76 5.25 15.52
N GLY A 58 -5.45 5.49 15.66
CA GLY A 58 -4.90 6.50 16.58
C GLY A 58 -4.93 7.94 16.06
N PHE A 59 -5.20 8.17 14.77
CA PHE A 59 -5.12 9.49 14.17
C PHE A 59 -6.25 10.43 14.68
N PRO A 60 -5.95 11.71 15.03
CA PRO A 60 -6.94 12.62 15.60
C PRO A 60 -8.16 12.86 14.69
N ASN A 61 -9.36 12.72 15.24
CA ASN A 61 -10.62 12.85 14.48
C ASN A 61 -10.80 14.21 13.80
N VAL A 62 -10.26 15.29 14.39
CA VAL A 62 -10.31 16.62 13.77
C VAL A 62 -9.55 16.64 12.44
N LEU A 63 -8.42 15.92 12.36
CA LEU A 63 -7.62 15.81 11.16
C LEU A 63 -8.17 14.77 10.18
N LYS A 64 -8.74 13.65 10.65
CA LYS A 64 -9.43 12.67 9.80
C LYS A 64 -10.46 13.31 8.89
N ARG A 65 -11.29 14.20 9.45
CA ARG A 65 -12.33 14.95 8.71
C ARG A 65 -11.78 15.78 7.55
N LEU A 66 -10.52 16.21 7.60
CA LEU A 66 -9.89 16.93 6.49
C LEU A 66 -9.48 16.00 5.34
N LEU A 67 -9.23 14.72 5.63
CA LEU A 67 -8.76 13.72 4.67
C LEU A 67 -9.90 12.90 4.05
N GLU A 68 -11.00 12.69 4.79
CA GLU A 68 -12.15 11.91 4.32
C GLU A 68 -12.92 12.61 3.17
N GLY A 69 -12.65 13.89 2.92
CA GLY A 69 -13.30 14.68 1.87
C GLY A 69 -14.82 14.78 2.03
N PRO A 70 -15.52 15.52 1.16
CA PRO A 70 -16.94 15.23 0.96
C PRO A 70 -17.05 13.82 0.39
N ALA A 71 -17.95 12.98 0.94
CA ALA A 71 -18.22 11.66 0.38
C ALA A 71 -18.43 11.78 -1.13
N GLU A 72 -17.54 11.18 -1.92
CA GLU A 72 -17.75 11.08 -3.36
C GLU A 72 -19.09 10.41 -3.57
N THR A 73 -20.08 11.21 -3.97
CA THR A 73 -21.28 10.69 -4.62
C THR A 73 -20.83 10.25 -6.00
N SER A 74 -20.24 9.05 -6.09
CA SER A 74 -20.05 8.43 -7.39
C SER A 74 -21.43 8.11 -7.98
N PRO A 75 -21.78 8.65 -9.16
CA PRO A 75 -23.00 8.29 -9.85
C PRO A 75 -22.95 6.80 -10.20
N GLN A 76 -24.05 6.11 -9.90
CA GLN A 76 -24.30 4.78 -10.44
C GLN A 76 -24.34 4.89 -11.98
N MET A 77 -23.39 4.26 -12.66
CA MET A 77 -23.49 3.87 -14.08
C MET A 77 -22.91 2.48 -14.25
#